data_AF-A0A356QDZ0-F1
#
_entry.id   AF-A0A356QDZ0-F1
#
_cell.length_a   1.000
_cell.length_b   1.000
_cell.length_c   1.000
_cell.angle_alpha   90.00
_cell.angle_beta   90.00
_cell.angle_gamma   90.00
#
_symmetry.space_group_name_H-M   'P 1'
#
loop_
_entity.id
_entity.type
_entity.pdbx_description
1 polymer ?
#
loop_
_entity_poly.entity_id
_entity_poly.type
_entity_poly.pdbx_seq_one_letter_code
_entity_poly.pdbx_strand_id
1 'polypeptide(L)'
;MKAQPGMHEGSPVARYYRADDPEWHWLENRESADVSDFLTAANQQHADWFAPLSPLADTLYHSHLARRELAVKSLETALDHFTFWSETGAEDDYPCWWRYPNGQPEQKSCFFDVRERAAEQPFYDMGDMALSPDEQWLAWTEDTQGDA
;
A
#
# COMPACT_ATOMS: atom_id res chain seq x y z
N MET A 1 29.67 -0.70 -23.61
CA MET A 1 29.37 -2.08 -23.18
C MET A 1 29.08 -2.05 -21.69
N LYS A 2 27.80 -2.10 -21.27
CA LYS A 2 27.47 -2.32 -19.86
C LYS A 2 27.59 -3.81 -19.62
N ALA A 3 28.56 -4.21 -18.80
CA ALA A 3 28.72 -5.60 -18.41
C ALA A 3 27.50 -6.03 -17.60
N GLN A 4 26.76 -7.03 -18.07
CA GLN A 4 25.85 -7.77 -17.23
C GLN A 4 26.68 -8.39 -16.09
N PRO A 5 26.26 -8.28 -14.82
CA PRO A 5 26.93 -8.98 -13.74
C PRO A 5 26.93 -10.48 -14.10
N GLY A 6 28.08 -11.15 -13.98
CA GLY A 6 28.19 -12.55 -14.34
C GLY A 6 27.10 -13.37 -13.64
N MET A 7 26.28 -14.07 -14.42
CA MET A 7 25.27 -15.00 -13.90
C MET A 7 25.98 -15.99 -12.96
N HIS A 8 25.76 -15.85 -11.66
CA HIS A 8 26.26 -16.81 -10.69
C HIS A 8 25.65 -18.18 -11.01
N GLU A 9 26.51 -19.20 -11.17
CA GLU A 9 26.08 -20.58 -11.38
C GLU A 9 25.09 -20.99 -10.28
N GLY A 10 23.92 -21.49 -10.69
CA GLY A 10 22.83 -21.85 -9.78
C GLY A 10 21.84 -20.74 -9.44
N SER A 11 22.03 -19.51 -9.92
CA SER A 11 21.02 -18.45 -9.76
C SER A 11 19.73 -18.76 -10.56
N PRO A 12 18.56 -18.31 -10.09
CA PRO A 12 17.31 -18.38 -10.87
C PRO A 12 17.45 -17.73 -12.24
N VAL A 13 18.18 -16.61 -12.34
CA VAL A 13 18.46 -15.95 -13.63
C VAL A 13 19.21 -16.89 -14.59
N ALA A 14 20.22 -17.61 -14.11
CA ALA A 14 20.94 -18.58 -14.94
C ALA A 14 20.06 -19.78 -15.31
N ARG A 15 19.26 -20.27 -14.37
CA ARG A 15 18.43 -21.47 -14.52
C ARG A 15 17.26 -21.29 -15.50
N TYR A 16 16.64 -20.11 -15.51
CA TYR A 16 15.45 -19.81 -16.31
C TYR A 16 15.78 -19.00 -17.58
N TYR A 17 17.06 -18.75 -17.87
CA TYR A 17 17.48 -18.08 -19.09
C TYR A 17 17.11 -18.90 -20.34
N ARG A 18 16.53 -18.22 -21.34
CA ARG A 18 16.13 -18.79 -22.63
C ARG A 18 16.97 -18.14 -23.73
N ALA A 19 17.78 -18.92 -24.44
CA ALA A 19 18.67 -18.38 -25.46
C ALA A 19 17.91 -17.85 -26.70
N ASP A 20 16.72 -18.38 -26.95
CA ASP A 20 15.77 -17.98 -28.00
C ASP A 20 14.86 -16.81 -27.58
N ASP A 21 14.83 -16.46 -26.30
CA ASP A 21 14.15 -15.29 -25.74
C ASP A 21 15.05 -14.56 -24.72
N PRO A 22 16.17 -13.96 -25.17
CA PRO A 22 17.17 -13.37 -24.29
C PRO A 22 16.69 -12.07 -23.60
N GLU A 23 15.58 -11.50 -24.07
CA GLU A 23 14.96 -10.29 -23.52
C GLU A 23 13.90 -10.60 -22.44
N TRP A 24 13.66 -11.88 -22.15
CA TRP A 24 12.73 -12.34 -21.10
C TRP A 24 11.26 -11.99 -21.36
N HIS A 25 10.83 -11.92 -22.62
CA HIS A 25 9.43 -11.63 -22.97
C HIS A 25 8.45 -12.66 -22.37
N TRP A 26 8.90 -13.89 -22.16
CA TRP A 26 8.10 -14.93 -21.50
C TRP A 26 7.64 -14.57 -20.07
N LEU A 27 8.32 -13.64 -19.38
CA LEU A 27 7.91 -13.14 -18.06
C LEU A 27 6.64 -12.30 -18.09
N GLU A 28 6.25 -11.78 -19.25
CA GLU A 28 5.02 -10.97 -19.39
C GLU A 28 3.76 -11.81 -19.20
N ASN A 29 3.84 -13.14 -19.38
CA ASN A 29 2.72 -14.04 -19.16
C ASN A 29 2.56 -14.38 -17.67
N ARG A 30 2.03 -13.42 -16.90
CA ARG A 30 1.89 -13.46 -15.43
C ARG A 30 1.24 -14.73 -14.87
N GLU A 31 0.26 -15.29 -15.59
CA GLU A 31 -0.51 -16.47 -15.19
C GLU A 31 0.21 -17.80 -15.49
N SER A 32 1.38 -17.75 -16.13
CA SER A 32 2.15 -18.95 -16.46
C SER A 32 2.82 -19.55 -15.22
N ALA A 33 2.74 -20.89 -15.09
CA ALA A 33 3.45 -21.63 -14.06
C ALA A 33 4.97 -21.36 -14.08
N ASP A 34 5.57 -21.23 -15.26
CA ASP A 34 7.00 -20.92 -15.40
C ASP A 34 7.36 -19.58 -14.73
N VAL A 35 6.48 -18.58 -14.84
CA VAL A 35 6.70 -17.24 -14.27
C VAL A 35 6.62 -17.30 -12.76
N SER A 36 5.58 -17.95 -12.24
CA SER A 36 5.45 -18.21 -10.80
C SER A 36 6.64 -18.97 -10.22
N ASP A 37 7.13 -20.00 -10.92
CA ASP A 37 8.28 -20.79 -10.49
C ASP A 37 9.57 -19.97 -10.45
N PHE A 38 9.81 -19.14 -11.48
CA PHE A 38 10.94 -18.22 -11.49
C PHE A 38 10.88 -17.19 -10.37
N LEU A 39 9.73 -16.55 -10.17
CA LEU A 39 9.54 -15.57 -9.09
C LEU A 39 9.73 -16.20 -7.72
N THR A 40 9.23 -17.42 -7.51
CA THR A 40 9.44 -18.18 -6.28
C THR A 40 10.92 -18.46 -6.04
N ALA A 41 11.64 -18.92 -7.06
CA ALA A 41 13.08 -19.18 -6.96
C ALA A 41 13.89 -17.89 -6.71
N ALA A 42 13.52 -16.79 -7.37
CA ALA A 42 14.12 -15.47 -7.17
C ALA A 42 13.89 -14.95 -5.74
N ASN A 43 12.68 -15.07 -5.23
CA ASN A 43 12.32 -14.68 -3.86
C ASN A 43 13.08 -15.53 -2.82
N GLN A 44 13.27 -16.83 -3.08
CA GLN A 44 14.07 -17.68 -2.20
C GLN A 44 15.53 -17.25 -2.18
N GLN A 45 16.14 -17.01 -3.34
CA GLN A 45 17.52 -16.52 -3.42
C GLN A 45 17.67 -15.18 -2.68
N HIS A 46 16.71 -14.28 -2.85
CA HIS A 46 16.66 -13.02 -2.12
C HIS A 46 16.60 -13.26 -0.61
N ALA A 47 15.67 -14.10 -0.12
CA ALA A 47 15.54 -14.42 1.29
C ALA A 47 16.85 -14.97 1.89
N ASP A 48 17.49 -15.92 1.18
CA ASP A 48 18.76 -16.52 1.63
C ASP A 48 19.90 -15.50 1.69
N TRP A 49 19.98 -14.61 0.70
CA TRP A 49 20.98 -13.54 0.66
C TRP A 49 20.81 -12.53 1.80
N PHE A 50 19.55 -12.15 2.10
CA PHE A 50 19.23 -11.16 3.11
C PHE A 50 19.11 -11.73 4.53
N ALA A 51 19.05 -13.05 4.71
CA ALA A 51 18.92 -13.68 6.03
C ALA A 51 19.95 -13.19 7.08
N PRO A 52 21.26 -12.97 6.76
CA PRO A 52 22.21 -12.43 7.73
C PRO A 52 21.93 -10.97 8.14
N LEU A 53 21.14 -10.24 7.36
CA LEU A 53 20.80 -8.84 7.59
C LEU A 53 19.49 -8.66 8.36
N SER A 54 18.74 -9.73 8.66
CA SER A 54 17.48 -9.63 9.41
C SER A 54 17.60 -8.84 10.72
N PRO A 55 18.65 -9.03 11.56
CA PRO A 55 18.77 -8.23 12.79
C PRO A 55 18.91 -6.72 12.54
N LEU A 56 19.58 -6.33 11.44
CA LEU A 56 19.70 -4.93 11.04
C LEU A 56 18.38 -4.40 10.51
N ALA A 57 17.68 -5.18 9.68
CA ALA A 57 16.36 -4.81 9.17
C ALA A 57 15.35 -4.59 10.31
N ASP A 58 15.31 -5.48 11.30
CA ASP A 58 14.45 -5.35 12.48
C ASP A 58 14.80 -4.10 13.31
N THR A 59 16.10 -3.84 13.49
CA THR A 59 16.57 -2.64 14.20
C THR A 59 16.10 -1.36 13.50
N LEU A 60 16.20 -1.31 12.17
CA LEU A 60 15.74 -0.19 11.38
C LEU A 60 14.22 -0.05 11.45
N TYR A 61 13.47 -1.15 11.30
CA TYR A 61 12.02 -1.18 11.41
C TYR A 61 11.54 -0.58 12.73
N HIS A 62 12.04 -1.05 13.87
CA HIS A 62 11.67 -0.51 15.17
C HIS A 62 12.11 0.95 15.36
N SER A 63 13.27 1.32 14.82
CA SER A 63 13.75 2.70 14.87
C SER A 63 12.85 3.65 14.07
N HIS A 64 12.31 3.21 12.93
CA HIS A 64 11.34 3.98 12.15
C HIS A 64 10.00 4.05 12.85
N LEU A 65 9.49 2.93 13.36
CA LEU A 65 8.21 2.88 14.07
C LEU A 65 8.21 3.79 15.31
N ALA A 66 9.28 3.80 16.09
CA ALA A 66 9.41 4.63 17.29
C ALA A 66 9.40 6.14 17.02
N ARG A 67 9.61 6.57 15.77
CA ARG A 67 9.59 7.99 15.36
C ARG A 67 8.30 8.39 14.66
N ARG A 68 7.42 7.43 14.37
CA ARG A 68 6.13 7.69 13.72
C ARG A 68 5.16 8.26 14.74
N GLU A 69 4.44 9.32 14.36
CA GLU A 69 3.22 9.70 15.07
C GLU A 69 2.20 8.58 14.85
N LEU A 70 1.97 7.79 15.90
CA LEU A 70 1.13 6.61 15.80
C LEU A 70 -0.32 7.03 15.46
N ALA A 71 -0.84 8.04 16.13
CA ALA A 71 -2.16 8.59 15.84
C ALA A 71 -2.04 9.95 15.15
N VAL A 72 -2.80 10.14 14.08
CA VAL A 72 -2.84 11.39 13.31
C VAL A 72 -4.25 11.94 13.34
N LYS A 73 -4.38 13.24 13.62
CA LYS A 73 -5.60 14.00 13.42
C LYS A 73 -5.31 15.13 12.44
N SER A 74 -6.06 15.18 11.34
CA SER A 74 -5.91 16.29 10.39
C SER A 74 -6.40 17.60 11.00
N LEU A 75 -5.99 18.72 10.40
CA LEU A 75 -6.60 20.00 10.74
C LEU A 75 -8.08 20.00 10.37
N GLU A 76 -8.88 20.61 11.23
CA GLU A 76 -10.29 20.89 10.94
C GLU A 76 -10.38 21.95 9.84
N THR A 77 -11.07 21.61 8.76
CA THR A 77 -11.23 22.45 7.57
C THR A 77 -12.69 22.75 7.36
N ALA A 78 -13.07 24.02 7.51
CA ALA A 78 -14.43 24.49 7.26
C ALA A 78 -14.66 24.68 5.75
N LEU A 79 -15.75 24.10 5.26
CA LEU A 79 -16.34 24.39 3.96
C LEU A 79 -17.60 25.26 4.15
N ASP A 80 -18.52 25.27 3.19
CA ASP A 80 -19.70 26.15 3.19
C ASP A 80 -20.72 25.71 4.26
N HIS A 81 -20.91 24.40 4.47
CA HIS A 81 -21.93 23.86 5.36
C HIS A 81 -21.38 23.14 6.60
N PHE A 82 -20.26 22.44 6.47
CA PHE A 82 -19.65 21.63 7.52
C PHE A 82 -18.15 21.90 7.67
N THR A 83 -17.64 21.59 8.86
CA THR A 83 -16.21 21.42 9.12
C THR A 83 -15.85 19.94 9.07
N PHE A 84 -14.78 19.60 8.36
CA PHE A 84 -14.32 18.23 8.14
C PHE A 84 -12.92 17.99 8.72
N TRP A 85 -12.66 16.77 9.15
CA TRP A 85 -11.33 16.28 9.51
C TRP A 85 -11.26 14.76 9.42
N SER A 86 -10.04 14.23 9.46
CA SER A 86 -9.80 12.80 9.59
C SER A 86 -9.04 12.47 10.88
N GLU A 87 -9.29 11.26 11.39
CA GLU A 87 -8.56 10.68 12.51
C GLU A 87 -8.11 9.27 12.14
N THR A 88 -6.82 8.97 12.31
CA THR A 88 -6.25 7.64 12.23
C THR A 88 -5.68 7.29 13.59
N GLY A 89 -6.18 6.22 14.21
CA GLY A 89 -5.68 5.73 15.49
C GLY A 89 -4.28 5.13 15.41
N ALA A 90 -3.64 4.95 16.57
CA ALA A 90 -2.29 4.39 16.68
C ALA A 90 -2.10 3.03 16.02
N GLU A 91 -3.16 2.23 16.02
CA GLU A 91 -3.21 0.87 15.51
C GLU A 91 -4.10 0.75 14.27
N ASP A 92 -4.61 1.88 13.74
CA ASP A 92 -5.48 1.89 12.57
C ASP A 92 -4.65 2.07 11.29
N ASP A 93 -4.88 1.21 10.30
CA ASP A 93 -4.25 1.33 8.98
C ASP A 93 -4.93 2.41 8.11
N TYR A 94 -6.20 2.74 8.39
CA TYR A 94 -7.02 3.65 7.59
C TYR A 94 -7.73 4.71 8.45
N PRO A 95 -8.03 5.91 7.90
CA PRO A 95 -8.70 6.97 8.65
C PRO A 95 -10.22 6.77 8.80
N CYS A 96 -10.79 7.41 9.80
CA CYS A 96 -12.19 7.84 9.78
C CYS A 96 -12.29 9.31 9.40
N TRP A 97 -13.27 9.65 8.57
CA TRP A 97 -13.62 11.03 8.27
C TRP A 97 -14.84 11.46 9.05
N TRP A 98 -14.67 12.62 9.68
CA TRP A 98 -15.63 13.22 10.59
C TRP A 98 -16.06 14.58 10.07
N ARG A 99 -17.27 14.97 10.48
CA ARG A 99 -17.80 16.31 10.21
C ARG A 99 -18.72 16.81 11.31
N TYR A 100 -18.89 18.13 11.40
CA TYR A 100 -19.97 18.78 12.15
C TYR A 100 -20.51 19.99 11.37
N PRO A 101 -21.79 20.38 11.51
CA PRO A 101 -22.32 21.58 10.89
C PRO A 101 -21.58 22.83 11.39
N ASN A 102 -21.27 23.77 10.51
CA ASN A 102 -20.53 24.98 10.86
C ASN A 102 -21.18 25.70 12.07
N GLY A 103 -20.35 26.00 13.08
CA GLY A 103 -20.79 26.62 14.34
C GLY A 103 -21.41 25.69 15.38
N GLN A 104 -21.50 24.37 15.11
CA GLN A 104 -22.08 23.36 16.02
C GLN A 104 -21.12 22.17 16.24
N PRO A 105 -19.90 22.39 16.80
CA PRO A 105 -18.88 21.36 16.96
C PRO A 105 -19.29 20.17 17.83
N GLU A 106 -20.27 20.37 18.72
CA GLU A 106 -20.85 19.32 19.55
C GLU A 106 -21.65 18.27 18.74
N GLN A 107 -22.07 18.61 17.51
CA GLN A 107 -22.82 17.72 16.61
C GLN A 107 -21.91 16.94 15.65
N LYS A 108 -20.74 16.53 16.15
CA LYS A 108 -19.80 15.71 15.40
C LYS A 108 -20.38 14.35 15.02
N SER A 109 -20.10 13.91 13.80
CA SER A 109 -20.49 12.59 13.28
C SER A 109 -19.39 12.04 12.37
N CYS A 110 -19.15 10.74 12.43
CA CYS A 110 -18.36 10.03 11.43
C CYS A 110 -19.25 9.87 10.20
N PHE A 111 -18.80 10.36 9.04
CA PHE A 111 -19.57 10.25 7.79
C PHE A 111 -18.94 9.28 6.80
N PHE A 112 -17.67 8.89 7.00
CA PHE A 112 -17.00 7.90 6.17
C PHE A 112 -15.92 7.17 6.97
N ASP A 113 -16.19 5.91 7.34
CA ASP A 113 -15.23 5.04 8.04
C ASP A 113 -14.51 4.15 7.01
N VAL A 114 -13.26 4.48 6.69
CA VAL A 114 -12.47 3.73 5.70
C VAL A 114 -12.04 2.37 6.26
N ARG A 115 -11.91 2.24 7.58
CA ARG A 115 -11.51 1.00 8.24
C ARG A 115 -12.58 -0.07 8.06
N GLU A 116 -13.85 0.31 8.19
CA GLU A 116 -14.98 -0.61 7.96
C GLU A 116 -14.98 -1.15 6.52
N ARG A 117 -14.61 -0.32 5.55
CA ARG A 117 -14.52 -0.72 4.13
C ARG A 117 -13.35 -1.66 3.87
N ALA A 118 -12.22 -1.43 4.53
CA ALA A 118 -11.02 -2.24 4.36
C ALA A 118 -11.07 -3.57 5.14
N ALA A 119 -11.90 -3.70 6.17
CA ALA A 119 -11.84 -4.80 7.15
C ALA A 119 -11.94 -6.22 6.54
N GLU A 120 -12.68 -6.39 5.44
CA GLU A 120 -12.87 -7.69 4.78
C GLU A 120 -12.06 -7.85 3.49
N GLN A 121 -11.19 -6.88 3.18
CA GLN A 121 -10.42 -6.87 1.94
C GLN A 121 -8.96 -7.28 2.19
N PRO A 122 -8.38 -8.19 1.38
CA PRO A 122 -6.96 -8.55 1.49
C PRO A 122 -6.02 -7.41 1.09
N PHE A 123 -6.53 -6.47 0.29
CA PHE A 123 -5.91 -5.21 -0.10
C PHE A 123 -7.01 -4.15 -0.17
N TYR A 124 -6.71 -2.92 0.25
CA TYR A 124 -7.61 -1.79 0.10
C TYR A 124 -6.81 -0.52 -0.12
N ASP A 125 -7.11 0.21 -1.18
CA ASP A 125 -6.61 1.55 -1.41
C ASP A 125 -7.77 2.51 -1.66
N MET A 126 -7.76 3.61 -0.93
CA MET A 126 -8.73 4.69 -1.14
C MET A 126 -8.04 5.74 -2.00
N GLY A 127 -8.58 5.94 -3.19
CA GLY A 127 -8.13 7.01 -4.07
C GLY A 127 -8.70 8.36 -3.64
N ASP A 128 -9.41 9.00 -4.55
CA ASP A 128 -9.92 10.36 -4.33
C ASP A 128 -11.30 10.36 -3.64
N MET A 129 -11.63 11.50 -3.02
CA MET A 129 -12.91 11.80 -2.40
C MET A 129 -13.40 13.18 -2.84
N ALA A 130 -14.67 13.28 -3.23
CA ALA A 130 -15.30 14.53 -3.61
C ALA A 130 -16.66 14.70 -2.94
N LEU A 131 -16.89 15.87 -2.35
CA LEU A 131 -18.17 16.26 -1.79
C LEU A 131 -18.99 17.02 -2.84
N SER A 132 -20.31 16.82 -2.83
CA SER A 132 -21.23 17.68 -3.59
C SER A 132 -21.18 19.13 -3.07
N PRO A 133 -21.59 20.14 -3.87
CA PRO A 133 -21.59 21.53 -3.43
C PRO A 133 -22.43 21.82 -2.18
N ASP A 134 -23.49 21.02 -1.93
CA ASP A 134 -24.33 21.11 -0.73
C ASP A 134 -23.80 20.24 0.43
N GLU A 135 -22.67 19.57 0.23
CA GLU A 135 -21.98 18.69 1.18
C GLU A 135 -22.85 17.54 1.71
N GLN A 136 -23.91 17.18 0.98
CA GLN A 136 -24.81 16.08 1.35
C GLN A 136 -24.40 14.73 0.76
N TRP A 137 -23.64 14.73 -0.33
CA TRP A 137 -23.19 13.53 -1.02
C TRP A 137 -21.67 13.45 -1.02
N LEU A 138 -21.17 12.22 -0.86
CA LEU A 138 -19.77 11.87 -1.01
C LEU A 138 -19.64 10.92 -2.20
N ALA A 139 -18.78 11.27 -3.15
CA ALA A 139 -18.22 10.34 -4.13
C ALA A 139 -16.80 9.96 -3.70
N TRP A 140 -16.42 8.71 -3.90
CA TRP A 140 -15.07 8.23 -3.64
C TRP A 140 -14.68 7.15 -4.64
N THR A 141 -13.38 6.90 -4.76
CA THR A 141 -12.83 5.77 -5.52
C THR A 141 -12.09 4.82 -4.58
N GLU A 142 -12.21 3.52 -4.83
CA GLU A 142 -11.51 2.49 -4.07
C GLU A 142 -11.00 1.38 -5.00
N ASP A 143 -9.87 0.78 -4.63
CA ASP A 143 -9.29 -0.40 -5.25
C ASP A 143 -9.12 -1.49 -4.19
N THR A 144 -9.61 -2.70 -4.47
CA THR A 144 -9.48 -3.87 -3.57
C THR A 144 -8.60 -4.97 -4.15
N GLN A 145 -8.07 -4.78 -5.35
CA GLN A 145 -7.28 -5.76 -6.09
C GLN A 145 -5.83 -5.29 -6.33
N GLY A 146 -5.55 -3.99 -6.23
CA GLY A 146 -4.22 -3.42 -6.46
C GLY A 146 -3.88 -3.32 -7.94
N ASP A 147 -4.89 -3.15 -8.80
CA ASP A 147 -4.76 -3.08 -10.26
C ASP A 147 -5.15 -1.71 -10.86
N ALA A 148 -5.50 -0.74 -10.02
CA ALA A 148 -5.82 0.64 -10.41
C ALA A 148 -4.62 1.46 -10.91
#